data_AF-A0A1I2C7Z6-F1
#
_entry.id   AF-A0A1I2C7Z6-F1
#
_cell.length_a   1.000
_cell.length_b   1.000
_cell.length_c   1.000
_cell.angle_alpha   90.00
_cell.angle_beta   90.00
_cell.angle_gamma   90.00
#
_symmetry.space_group_name_H-M   'P 1'
#
loop_
_entity.id
_entity.type
_entity.pdbx_description
1 polymer ?
#
loop_
_entity_poly.entity_id
_entity_poly.type
_entity_poly.pdbx_seq_one_letter_code
_entity_poly.pdbx_strand_id
1 'polypeptide(L)'
;MAVKNKNTVLAVAAGLGALFLVFAWLFWGSTVPEPTDKTKKAETNTTKATVYNTVLHRDADGKRLWELKVGEAIQLNDNLVRAKQLEGTVYLSNGDEMYVTAKAGEIKTKSNEFMLSNGVTARLKQGGFLKANKVEWKQKQDILTATGAVKVIKDDMLAMAEKIITSSKFEHFKLKDKAHVERGGKYEEK
;
A
#
# COMPACT_ATOMS: atom_id res chain seq x y z
N MET A 1 -71.96 -21.90 -20.95
CA MET A 1 -72.80 -21.80 -19.73
C MET A 1 -71.92 -22.18 -18.55
N ALA A 2 -71.56 -21.21 -17.70
CA ALA A 2 -70.57 -21.41 -16.64
C ALA A 2 -71.27 -21.36 -15.26
N VAL A 3 -71.20 -22.48 -14.55
CA VAL A 3 -71.65 -22.63 -13.16
C VAL A 3 -70.54 -22.07 -12.25
N LYS A 4 -70.82 -21.07 -11.42
CA LYS A 4 -69.86 -20.50 -10.46
C LYS A 4 -70.40 -20.64 -9.03
N ASN A 5 -69.88 -21.64 -8.33
CA ASN A 5 -70.31 -22.07 -7.00
C ASN A 5 -69.74 -21.14 -5.90
N LYS A 6 -70.59 -20.70 -4.96
CA LYS A 6 -70.31 -19.64 -3.96
C LYS A 6 -69.38 -20.08 -2.82
N ASN A 7 -69.11 -21.37 -2.67
CA ASN A 7 -68.35 -21.88 -1.52
C ASN A 7 -66.82 -21.72 -1.64
N THR A 8 -66.29 -21.45 -2.83
CA THR A 8 -64.85 -21.19 -3.04
C THR A 8 -64.46 -19.76 -2.68
N VAL A 9 -65.42 -18.84 -2.60
CA VAL A 9 -65.16 -17.42 -2.25
C VAL A 9 -64.93 -17.27 -0.74
N LEU A 10 -65.55 -18.11 0.09
CA LEU A 10 -65.45 -18.00 1.55
C LEU A 10 -64.12 -18.55 2.09
N ALA A 11 -63.51 -19.54 1.44
CA ALA A 11 -62.22 -20.11 1.87
C ALA A 11 -61.01 -19.19 1.55
N VAL A 12 -61.09 -18.38 0.49
CA VAL A 12 -60.03 -17.41 0.14
C VAL A 12 -60.06 -16.19 1.08
N ALA A 13 -61.24 -15.80 1.58
CA ALA A 13 -61.38 -14.71 2.53
C ALA A 13 -60.83 -15.04 3.93
N ALA A 14 -60.93 -16.30 4.36
CA ALA A 14 -60.39 -16.74 5.66
C ALA A 14 -58.85 -16.88 5.65
N GLY A 15 -58.25 -17.29 4.53
CA GLY A 15 -56.79 -17.42 4.40
C GLY A 15 -56.03 -16.07 4.36
N LEU A 16 -56.66 -15.02 3.81
CA LEU A 16 -56.06 -13.68 3.75
C LEU A 16 -56.14 -12.91 5.08
N GLY A 17 -57.10 -13.23 5.95
CA GLY A 17 -57.21 -12.63 7.28
C GLY A 17 -56.12 -13.10 8.25
N ALA A 18 -55.74 -14.38 8.18
CA ALA A 18 -54.71 -14.95 9.05
C ALA A 18 -53.30 -14.40 8.76
N LEU A 19 -52.98 -14.10 7.49
CA LEU A 19 -51.69 -13.49 7.13
C LEU A 19 -51.59 -12.03 7.60
N PHE A 20 -52.67 -11.25 7.54
CA PHE A 20 -52.67 -9.86 8.02
C PHE A 20 -52.44 -9.76 9.54
N LEU A 21 -52.98 -10.69 10.33
CA LEU A 21 -52.76 -10.72 11.78
C LEU A 21 -51.33 -11.15 12.15
N VAL A 22 -50.71 -12.06 11.38
CA VAL A 22 -49.30 -12.43 11.57
C VAL A 22 -48.35 -11.29 11.20
N PHE A 23 -48.64 -10.54 10.12
CA PHE A 23 -47.86 -9.34 9.78
C PHE A 23 -48.03 -8.21 10.81
N ALA A 24 -49.24 -7.95 11.31
CA ALA A 24 -49.45 -6.95 12.35
C ALA A 24 -48.72 -7.30 13.67
N TRP A 25 -48.57 -8.59 13.98
CA TRP A 25 -47.82 -9.06 15.15
C TRP A 25 -46.30 -9.01 14.98
N LEU A 26 -45.79 -9.08 13.75
CA LEU A 26 -44.36 -8.88 13.47
C LEU A 26 -43.92 -7.41 13.59
N PHE A 27 -44.84 -6.44 13.45
CA PHE A 27 -44.48 -5.01 13.48
C PHE A 27 -44.69 -4.31 14.83
N TRP A 28 -45.48 -4.87 15.77
CA TRP A 28 -45.73 -4.21 17.07
C TRP A 28 -44.60 -4.40 18.11
N GLY A 29 -43.63 -5.29 17.84
CA GLY A 29 -42.48 -5.53 18.72
C GLY A 29 -41.21 -4.75 18.35
N SER A 30 -41.18 -4.04 17.22
CA SER A 30 -40.01 -3.29 16.79
C SER A 30 -40.25 -1.81 16.99
N THR A 31 -39.65 -1.23 18.03
CA THR A 31 -39.52 0.22 18.15
C THR A 31 -38.77 0.73 16.94
N VAL A 32 -39.50 1.39 16.02
CA VAL A 32 -38.90 2.16 14.94
C VAL A 32 -38.12 3.29 15.62
N PRO A 33 -36.77 3.31 15.56
CA PRO A 33 -36.04 4.45 16.06
C PRO A 33 -36.40 5.63 15.16
N GLU A 34 -36.74 6.77 15.76
CA GLU A 34 -36.92 8.03 15.03
C GLU A 34 -35.71 8.26 14.10
N PRO A 35 -35.92 8.76 12.87
CA PRO A 35 -34.82 9.15 12.01
C PRO A 35 -34.09 10.31 12.69
N THR A 36 -32.99 9.99 13.36
CA THR A 36 -32.15 11.00 14.01
C THR A 36 -31.39 11.72 12.91
N ASP A 37 -31.83 12.92 12.59
CA ASP A 37 -31.05 13.92 11.87
C ASP A 37 -29.76 14.20 12.65
N LYS A 38 -28.71 13.44 12.35
CA LYS A 38 -27.31 13.85 12.54
C LYS A 38 -26.49 13.21 11.44
N THR A 39 -25.97 14.07 10.58
CA THR A 39 -24.64 14.00 9.96
C THR A 39 -23.61 13.30 10.85
N LYS A 40 -23.68 11.97 10.92
CA LYS A 40 -22.51 11.14 11.14
C LYS A 40 -22.12 10.67 9.76
N LYS A 41 -21.31 11.51 9.11
CA LYS A 41 -20.21 11.04 8.26
C LYS A 41 -19.76 9.73 8.92
N ALA A 42 -19.98 8.61 8.23
CA ALA A 42 -19.31 7.39 8.63
C ALA A 42 -17.84 7.77 8.64
N GLU A 43 -17.31 8.05 9.83
CA GLU A 43 -15.90 7.85 10.09
C GLU A 43 -15.76 6.36 9.83
N THR A 44 -15.43 6.04 8.58
CA THR A 44 -14.67 4.86 8.24
C THR A 44 -13.62 4.79 9.32
N ASN A 45 -13.83 3.87 10.27
CA ASN A 45 -12.84 3.47 11.24
C ASN A 45 -11.62 3.11 10.40
N THR A 46 -10.73 4.07 10.21
CA THR A 46 -9.43 3.85 9.60
C THR A 46 -8.72 3.01 10.63
N THR A 47 -8.84 1.70 10.51
CA THR A 47 -8.26 0.76 11.47
C THR A 47 -6.76 1.04 11.52
N LYS A 48 -6.35 1.75 12.56
CA LYS A 48 -4.95 2.00 12.88
C LYS A 48 -4.45 0.73 13.56
N ALA A 49 -4.06 -0.24 12.75
CA ALA A 49 -3.35 -1.41 13.25
C ALA A 49 -1.88 -1.04 13.40
N THR A 50 -1.31 -1.33 14.57
CA THR A 50 0.13 -1.24 14.82
C THR A 50 0.66 -2.63 15.09
N VAL A 51 1.74 -2.99 14.42
CA VAL A 51 2.45 -4.25 14.57
C VAL A 51 3.93 -4.00 14.78
N TYR A 52 4.59 -4.90 15.49
CA TYR A 52 6.00 -4.78 15.85
C TYR A 52 6.77 -6.02 15.42
N ASN A 53 8.05 -5.85 15.07
CA ASN A 53 8.98 -6.92 14.70
C ASN A 53 8.37 -7.92 13.72
N THR A 54 7.79 -7.41 12.64
CA THR A 54 7.04 -8.22 11.68
C THR A 54 7.68 -8.18 10.29
N VAL A 55 7.20 -9.06 9.43
CA VAL A 55 7.53 -9.08 8.00
C VAL A 55 6.31 -8.60 7.23
N LEU A 56 6.46 -7.49 6.53
CA LEU A 56 5.50 -7.02 5.55
C LEU A 56 5.89 -7.55 4.18
N HIS A 57 4.92 -8.03 3.42
CA HIS A 57 5.16 -8.42 2.03
C HIS A 57 4.01 -8.03 1.13
N ARG A 58 4.29 -8.03 -0.17
CA ARG A 58 3.26 -7.90 -1.18
C ARG A 58 3.52 -8.84 -2.34
N ASP A 59 2.47 -9.55 -2.69
CA ASP A 59 2.40 -10.40 -3.87
C ASP A 59 1.47 -9.75 -4.90
N ALA A 60 1.81 -9.87 -6.18
CA ALA A 60 0.97 -9.50 -7.31
C ALA A 60 1.22 -10.47 -8.45
N ASP A 61 0.17 -10.88 -9.15
CA ASP A 61 0.26 -11.79 -10.30
C ASP A 61 1.05 -13.09 -9.99
N GLY A 62 0.88 -13.62 -8.78
CA GLY A 62 1.56 -14.82 -8.29
C GLY A 62 3.06 -14.64 -7.99
N LYS A 63 3.58 -13.40 -8.00
CA LYS A 63 4.98 -13.08 -7.74
C LYS A 63 5.13 -12.15 -6.53
N ARG A 64 6.15 -12.39 -5.73
CA ARG A 64 6.55 -11.49 -4.64
C ARG A 64 7.14 -10.21 -5.23
N LEU A 65 6.57 -9.06 -4.87
CA LEU A 65 7.06 -7.76 -5.29
C LEU A 65 8.09 -7.20 -4.30
N TRP A 66 7.84 -7.39 -3.01
CA TRP A 66 8.77 -6.98 -1.95
C TRP A 66 8.46 -7.70 -0.65
N GLU A 67 9.48 -7.83 0.18
CA GLU A 67 9.42 -8.35 1.54
C GLU A 67 10.31 -7.49 2.44
N LEU A 68 9.75 -6.93 3.51
CA LEU A 68 10.39 -5.98 4.40
C LEU A 68 10.19 -6.42 5.85
N LYS A 69 11.29 -6.67 6.55
CA LYS A 69 11.32 -6.75 8.02
C LYS A 69 11.21 -5.33 8.57
N VAL A 70 10.34 -5.14 9.55
CA VAL A 70 10.10 -3.83 10.17
C VAL A 70 10.04 -3.96 11.68
N GLY A 71 10.70 -3.04 12.38
CA GLY A 71 10.63 -2.97 13.85
C GLY A 71 9.25 -2.51 14.34
N GLU A 72 8.63 -1.57 13.60
CA GLU A 72 7.27 -1.08 13.84
C GLU A 72 6.62 -0.76 12.49
N ALA A 73 5.35 -1.15 12.31
CA ALA A 73 4.52 -0.69 11.20
C ALA A 73 3.14 -0.28 11.69
N ILE A 74 2.69 0.88 11.21
CA ILE A 74 1.39 1.47 11.49
C ILE A 74 0.64 1.58 10.18
N GLN A 75 -0.47 0.87 10.07
CA GLN A 75 -1.40 1.06 8.97
C GLN A 75 -2.20 2.35 9.20
N LEU A 76 -1.98 3.37 8.36
CA LEU A 76 -2.67 4.65 8.48
C LEU A 76 -4.03 4.64 7.77
N ASN A 77 -4.12 3.88 6.67
CA ASN A 77 -5.34 3.59 5.93
C ASN A 77 -5.14 2.33 5.06
N ASP A 78 -6.10 2.04 4.18
CA ASP A 78 -6.09 0.88 3.28
C ASP A 78 -4.95 0.87 2.23
N ASN A 79 -4.27 2.01 2.04
CA ASN A 79 -3.22 2.18 1.05
C ASN A 79 -1.88 2.61 1.65
N LEU A 80 -1.82 3.12 2.87
CA LEU A 80 -0.63 3.74 3.44
C LEU A 80 -0.18 3.06 4.72
N VAL A 81 1.04 2.55 4.71
CA VAL A 81 1.73 2.00 5.88
C VAL A 81 2.94 2.86 6.19
N ARG A 82 3.09 3.27 7.46
CA ARG A 82 4.31 3.90 7.97
C ARG A 82 5.11 2.86 8.74
N ALA A 83 6.40 2.73 8.42
CA ALA A 83 7.30 1.77 9.04
C ALA A 83 8.52 2.46 9.67
N LYS A 84 9.05 1.85 10.72
CA LYS A 84 10.35 2.20 11.33
C LYS A 84 11.28 1.00 11.30
N GLN A 85 12.58 1.26 11.22
CA GLN A 85 13.64 0.25 11.18
C GLN A 85 13.32 -0.83 10.15
N LEU A 86 13.31 -0.43 8.88
CA LEU A 86 12.96 -1.33 7.78
C LEU A 86 14.21 -1.84 7.07
N GLU A 87 14.21 -3.13 6.76
CA GLU A 87 15.18 -3.75 5.89
C GLU A 87 14.53 -4.88 5.10
N GLY A 88 15.02 -5.16 3.89
CA GLY A 88 14.52 -6.29 3.12
C GLY A 88 14.75 -6.13 1.63
N THR A 89 14.05 -6.94 0.86
CA THR A 89 14.29 -7.09 -0.58
C THR A 89 13.09 -6.59 -1.37
N VAL A 90 13.37 -5.78 -2.40
CA VAL A 90 12.42 -5.48 -3.46
C VAL A 90 12.82 -6.24 -4.71
N TYR A 91 11.86 -6.97 -5.28
CA TYR A 91 12.03 -7.74 -6.50
C TYR A 91 11.68 -6.82 -7.68
N LEU A 92 12.67 -6.57 -8.54
CA LEU A 92 12.56 -5.64 -9.66
C LEU A 92 11.88 -6.32 -10.85
N SER A 93 11.24 -5.52 -11.71
CA SER A 93 10.50 -6.03 -12.88
C SER A 93 11.39 -6.72 -13.92
N ASN A 94 12.70 -6.42 -13.92
CA ASN A 94 13.71 -7.08 -14.74
C ASN A 94 14.20 -8.42 -14.16
N GLY A 95 13.69 -8.85 -13.01
CA GLY A 95 14.13 -10.07 -12.32
C GLY A 95 15.34 -9.91 -11.40
N ASP A 96 15.88 -8.70 -11.26
CA ASP A 96 16.93 -8.41 -10.27
C ASP A 96 16.34 -8.18 -8.87
N GLU A 97 17.18 -8.20 -7.84
CA GLU A 97 16.81 -8.01 -6.45
C GLU A 97 17.55 -6.80 -5.88
N MET A 98 16.83 -5.95 -5.16
CA MET A 98 17.38 -4.79 -4.48
C MET A 98 17.17 -4.93 -2.97
N TYR A 99 18.26 -5.10 -2.21
CA TYR A 99 18.22 -5.03 -0.76
C TYR A 99 18.20 -3.57 -0.31
N VAL A 100 17.26 -3.20 0.54
CA VAL A 100 17.09 -1.83 1.03
C VAL A 100 17.11 -1.79 2.56
N THR A 101 17.67 -0.72 3.12
CA THR A 101 17.55 -0.41 4.56
C THR A 101 17.20 1.05 4.76
N ALA A 102 16.37 1.36 5.77
CA ALA A 102 16.10 2.72 6.21
C ALA A 102 15.60 2.77 7.66
N LYS A 103 15.80 3.90 8.34
CA LYS A 103 15.27 4.08 9.71
C LYS A 103 13.77 4.39 9.72
N ALA A 104 13.24 4.99 8.66
CA ALA A 104 11.82 5.28 8.51
C ALA A 104 11.38 5.12 7.05
N GLY A 105 10.11 4.77 6.85
CA GLY A 105 9.52 4.65 5.52
C GLY A 105 8.02 4.82 5.51
N GLU A 106 7.50 5.30 4.38
CA GLU A 106 6.08 5.24 4.04
C GLU A 106 5.91 4.42 2.75
N ILE A 107 4.95 3.50 2.77
CA ILE A 107 4.71 2.56 1.70
C ILE A 107 3.25 2.74 1.24
N LYS A 108 3.07 3.19 0.00
CA LYS A 108 1.77 3.17 -0.65
C LYS A 108 1.57 1.82 -1.32
N THR A 109 0.81 0.95 -0.67
CA THR A 109 0.70 -0.46 -1.03
C THR A 109 0.06 -0.66 -2.40
N LYS A 110 -1.02 0.06 -2.76
CA LYS A 110 -1.72 -0.13 -4.05
C LYS A 110 -0.92 0.34 -5.26
N SER A 111 -0.14 1.41 -5.10
CA SER A 111 0.67 1.99 -6.18
C SER A 111 2.12 1.48 -6.19
N ASN A 112 2.54 0.74 -5.16
CA ASN A 112 3.93 0.37 -4.91
C ASN A 112 4.87 1.59 -4.96
N GLU A 113 4.53 2.63 -4.20
CA GLU A 113 5.41 3.77 -4.02
C GLU A 113 6.04 3.73 -2.63
N PHE A 114 7.34 4.02 -2.57
CA PHE A 114 8.12 4.02 -1.34
C PHE A 114 8.64 5.43 -1.08
N MET A 115 8.59 5.87 0.17
CA MET A 115 9.24 7.08 0.65
C MET A 115 10.09 6.70 1.88
N LEU A 116 11.37 6.41 1.66
CA LEU A 116 12.31 5.98 2.69
C LEU A 116 13.15 7.18 3.14
N SER A 117 13.45 7.25 4.44
CA SER A 117 14.16 8.40 5.01
C SER A 117 15.03 8.03 6.21
N ASN A 118 15.78 9.03 6.68
CA ASN A 118 16.69 8.94 7.82
C ASN A 118 17.86 7.98 7.60
N GLY A 119 18.46 8.07 6.40
CA GLY A 119 19.58 7.23 5.99
C GLY A 119 19.07 5.98 5.30
N VAL A 120 19.11 6.01 3.97
CA VAL A 120 18.68 4.94 3.08
C VAL A 120 19.91 4.34 2.42
N THR A 121 19.99 3.01 2.42
CA THR A 121 20.90 2.28 1.53
C THR A 121 20.11 1.34 0.64
N ALA A 122 20.55 1.19 -0.60
CA ALA A 122 19.99 0.23 -1.55
C ALA A 122 21.14 -0.46 -2.29
N ARG A 123 21.11 -1.79 -2.36
CA ARG A 123 22.11 -2.62 -3.01
C ARG A 123 21.45 -3.56 -4.01
N LEU A 124 21.89 -3.49 -5.27
CA LEU A 124 21.48 -4.43 -6.30
C LEU A 124 22.28 -5.72 -6.16
N LYS A 125 21.61 -6.87 -6.32
CA LYS A 125 22.24 -8.19 -6.29
C LYS A 125 23.27 -8.35 -7.42
N GLN A 126 22.97 -7.81 -8.61
CA GLN A 126 23.89 -7.79 -9.75
C GLN A 126 24.93 -6.65 -9.71
N GLY A 127 25.17 -6.07 -8.53
CA GLY A 127 26.11 -4.97 -8.35
C GLY A 127 25.46 -3.61 -8.55
N GLY A 128 25.90 -2.63 -7.77
CA GLY A 128 25.28 -1.32 -7.68
C GLY A 128 24.87 -1.00 -6.25
N PHE A 129 25.16 0.21 -5.82
CA PHE A 129 24.94 0.69 -4.47
C PHE A 129 24.47 2.14 -4.51
N LEU A 130 23.48 2.46 -3.68
CA LEU A 130 22.99 3.81 -3.47
C LEU A 130 22.92 4.09 -1.97
N LYS A 131 23.39 5.27 -1.58
CA LYS A 131 23.26 5.82 -0.22
C LYS A 131 22.72 7.25 -0.31
N ALA A 132 21.74 7.58 0.52
CA ALA A 132 21.15 8.92 0.57
C ALA A 132 20.44 9.15 1.90
N ASN A 133 20.11 10.41 2.21
CA ASN A 133 19.28 10.71 3.38
C ASN A 133 17.82 10.29 3.19
N LYS A 134 17.29 10.46 1.97
CA LYS A 134 15.92 10.12 1.58
C LYS A 134 15.88 9.53 0.18
N VAL A 135 15.00 8.56 -0.05
CA VAL A 135 14.69 7.99 -1.36
C VAL A 135 13.17 7.95 -1.53
N GLU A 136 12.70 8.48 -2.65
CA GLU A 136 11.32 8.31 -3.12
C GLU A 136 11.35 7.45 -4.38
N TRP A 137 10.60 6.36 -4.43
CA TRP A 137 10.56 5.50 -5.59
C TRP A 137 9.13 5.22 -6.01
N LYS A 138 8.85 5.52 -7.28
CA LYS A 138 7.59 5.18 -7.94
C LYS A 138 7.81 3.95 -8.80
N GLN A 139 7.59 2.76 -8.23
CA GLN A 139 8.00 1.49 -8.85
C GLN A 139 7.36 1.28 -10.23
N LYS A 140 6.08 1.65 -10.41
CA LYS A 140 5.39 1.52 -11.70
C LYS A 140 6.01 2.33 -12.84
N GLN A 141 6.60 3.49 -12.54
CA GLN A 141 7.29 4.32 -13.54
C GLN A 141 8.78 4.04 -13.58
N ASP A 142 9.29 3.22 -12.66
CA ASP A 142 10.70 2.99 -12.41
C ASP A 142 11.50 4.30 -12.23
N ILE A 143 10.94 5.24 -11.45
CA ILE A 143 11.59 6.54 -11.16
C ILE A 143 11.97 6.59 -9.69
N LEU A 144 13.27 6.50 -9.42
CA LEU A 144 13.88 6.62 -8.10
C LEU A 144 14.51 8.01 -7.95
N THR A 145 14.08 8.76 -6.95
CA THR A 145 14.62 10.07 -6.59
C THR A 145 15.29 9.98 -5.24
N ALA A 146 16.62 10.10 -5.23
CA ALA A 146 17.42 10.17 -4.02
C ALA A 146 17.79 11.62 -3.71
N THR A 147 17.77 11.99 -2.42
CA THR A 147 18.12 13.35 -1.96
C THR A 147 18.91 13.34 -0.67
N GLY A 148 19.80 14.33 -0.55
CA GLY A 148 20.68 14.59 0.60
C GLY A 148 21.91 13.69 0.59
N ALA A 149 23.07 14.29 0.30
CA ALA A 149 24.37 13.63 0.24
C ALA A 149 24.31 12.28 -0.52
N VAL A 150 23.73 12.30 -1.71
CA VAL A 150 23.51 11.09 -2.51
C VAL A 150 24.85 10.60 -3.04
N LYS A 151 25.10 9.30 -2.88
CA LYS A 151 26.22 8.58 -3.48
C LYS A 151 25.67 7.35 -4.18
N VAL A 152 25.98 7.19 -5.46
CA VAL A 152 25.69 5.98 -6.24
C VAL A 152 26.99 5.42 -6.78
N ILE A 153 27.19 4.12 -6.62
CA ILE A 153 28.25 3.35 -7.24
C ILE A 153 27.61 2.32 -8.14
N LYS A 154 28.04 2.21 -9.39
CA LYS A 154 27.62 1.15 -10.30
C LYS A 154 28.78 0.83 -11.23
N ASP A 155 29.21 -0.42 -11.25
CA ASP A 155 30.35 -0.89 -12.03
C ASP A 155 31.61 -0.05 -11.77
N ASP A 156 32.12 0.66 -12.78
CA ASP A 156 33.29 1.54 -12.71
C ASP A 156 32.93 3.02 -12.49
N MET A 157 31.68 3.32 -12.16
CA MET A 157 31.14 4.68 -12.05
C MET A 157 30.79 5.04 -10.61
N LEU A 158 31.17 6.26 -10.22
CA LEU A 158 30.75 6.94 -9.00
C LEU A 158 29.98 8.20 -9.37
N ALA A 159 28.80 8.39 -8.79
CA ALA A 159 28.00 9.60 -8.92
C ALA A 159 27.64 10.14 -7.54
N MET A 160 27.91 11.44 -7.30
CA MET A 160 27.56 12.14 -6.07
C MET A 160 26.80 13.43 -6.41
N ALA A 161 25.75 13.75 -5.65
CA ALA A 161 25.02 15.01 -5.75
C ALA A 161 24.12 15.22 -4.52
N GLU A 162 23.53 16.41 -4.37
CA GLU A 162 22.45 16.59 -3.39
C GLU A 162 21.14 15.94 -3.85
N LYS A 163 20.92 15.82 -5.16
CA LYS A 163 19.77 15.12 -5.71
C LYS A 163 20.14 14.32 -6.96
N ILE A 164 19.71 13.07 -7.00
CA ILE A 164 19.84 12.18 -8.15
C ILE A 164 18.47 11.60 -8.48
N ILE A 165 18.11 11.63 -9.77
CA ILE A 165 16.95 10.91 -10.31
C ILE A 165 17.48 9.82 -11.25
N THR A 166 17.06 8.58 -11.01
CA THR A 166 17.53 7.40 -11.75
C THR A 166 16.45 6.32 -11.83
N SER A 167 16.72 5.24 -12.57
CA SER A 167 15.92 4.01 -12.56
C SER A 167 16.39 3.06 -11.46
N SER A 168 15.61 2.02 -11.15
CA SER A 168 16.00 0.99 -10.17
C SER A 168 17.31 0.27 -10.52
N LYS A 169 17.73 0.29 -11.80
CA LYS A 169 19.00 -0.32 -12.25
C LYS A 169 20.23 0.57 -12.11
N PHE A 170 20.05 1.85 -11.78
CA PHE A 170 21.13 2.84 -11.74
C PHE A 170 21.84 3.01 -13.10
N GLU A 171 21.09 3.06 -14.21
CA GLU A 171 21.66 3.20 -15.56
C GLU A 171 21.64 4.65 -16.08
N HIS A 172 20.57 5.38 -15.81
CA HIS A 172 20.39 6.75 -16.29
C HIS A 172 20.33 7.70 -15.10
N PHE A 173 21.06 8.81 -15.16
CA PHE A 173 21.16 9.74 -14.03
C PHE A 173 20.83 11.17 -14.45
N LYS A 174 20.00 11.83 -13.66
CA LYS A 174 19.88 13.29 -13.63
C LYS A 174 20.36 13.76 -12.27
N LEU A 175 21.50 14.43 -12.25
CA LEU A 175 22.11 14.97 -11.05
C LEU A 175 21.76 16.45 -10.92
N LYS A 176 21.50 16.91 -9.70
CA LYS A 176 21.26 18.32 -9.38
C LYS A 176 21.98 18.69 -8.10
N ASP A 177 22.59 19.87 -8.13
CA ASP A 177 23.32 20.53 -7.05
C ASP A 177 24.54 19.73 -6.54
N LYS A 178 25.72 20.37 -6.58
CA LYS A 178 27.01 19.76 -6.20
C LYS A 178 27.26 18.40 -6.89
N ALA A 179 26.90 18.33 -8.17
CA ALA A 179 27.04 17.11 -8.97
C ALA A 179 28.52 16.81 -9.26
N HIS A 180 28.93 15.58 -8.98
CA HIS A 180 30.26 15.05 -9.25
C HIS A 180 30.14 13.63 -9.80
N VAL A 181 30.80 13.34 -10.91
CA VAL A 181 30.76 12.01 -11.54
C VAL A 181 32.19 11.62 -11.92
N GLU A 182 32.54 10.39 -11.58
CA GLU A 182 33.81 9.78 -11.95
C GLU A 182 33.58 8.41 -12.59
N ARG A 183 34.49 8.02 -13.48
CA ARG A 183 34.45 6.73 -14.18
C ARG A 183 35.86 6.13 -14.32
N GLY A 184 35.94 4.80 -14.36
CA GLY A 184 37.20 4.06 -14.51
C GLY A 184 37.93 3.81 -13.17
N GLY A 185 37.26 4.10 -12.04
CA GLY A 185 37.79 3.87 -10.70
C GLY A 185 37.32 2.54 -10.09
N LYS A 186 37.93 2.16 -8.96
CA LYS A 186 37.43 1.13 -8.05
C LYS A 186 36.84 1.81 -6.84
N TYR A 187 35.52 1.83 -6.74
CA TYR A 187 34.80 2.58 -5.71
C TYR A 187 34.25 1.67 -4.62
N GLU A 188 34.43 2.09 -3.36
CA GLU A 188 33.98 1.39 -2.17
C GLU A 188 32.74 2.06 -1.57
N GLU A 189 31.88 1.27 -0.93
CA GLU A 189 30.56 1.69 -0.43
C GLU A 189 30.57 2.54 0.85
N LYS A 190 31.76 2.85 1.38
CA LYS A 190 31.94 3.64 2.62
C LYS A 190 31.10 4.93 2.63
#